data_AF-A0A5Y8ER27-F1
#
_entry.id   AF-A0A5Y8ER27-F1
#
_cell.length_a   1.000
_cell.length_b   1.000
_cell.length_c   1.000
_cell.angle_alpha   90.00
_cell.angle_beta   90.00
_cell.angle_gamma   90.00
#
_symmetry.space_group_name_H-M   'P 1'
#
loop_
_entity.id
_entity.type
_entity.pdbx_description
1 polymer ?
#
loop_
_entity_poly.entity_id
_entity_poly.type
_entity_poly.pdbx_seq_one_letter_code
_entity_poly.pdbx_strand_id
1 'polypeptide(L)'
;MTQWYPASPALWQGRDDSIEAPDARRLFQTVTRSETFSPENWQQKIALMGFACDEGVKRNAGRPGAAGAPDALRKALANMASHQGHERLVDLGNWVAPTPDL
;
A
#
# COMPACT_ATOMS: atom_id res chain seq x y z
N MET A 1 -1.39 1.73 22.22
CA MET A 1 -2.23 2.39 21.19
C MET A 1 -1.87 1.80 19.84
N THR A 2 -2.85 1.29 19.09
CA THR A 2 -2.60 0.67 17.79
C THR A 2 -2.17 1.73 16.80
N GLN A 3 -0.97 1.61 16.22
CA GLN A 3 -0.40 2.58 15.27
C GLN A 3 -0.65 2.17 13.82
N TRP A 4 -1.83 1.62 13.56
CA TRP A 4 -2.23 1.17 12.25
C TRP A 4 -3.24 2.13 11.63
N TYR A 5 -3.13 2.36 10.33
CA TYR A 5 -4.15 3.06 9.55
C TYR A 5 -4.32 2.45 8.14
N PRO A 6 -5.52 2.48 7.56
CA PRO A 6 -5.74 2.01 6.20
C PRO A 6 -5.06 2.91 5.19
N ALA A 7 -4.57 2.36 4.07
CA ALA A 7 -4.02 3.18 3.00
C ALA A 7 -5.08 4.17 2.49
N SER A 8 -4.67 5.38 2.12
CA SER A 8 -5.60 6.35 1.54
C SER A 8 -6.12 5.85 0.18
N PRO A 9 -7.43 5.96 -0.12
CA PRO A 9 -7.97 5.58 -1.43
C PRO A 9 -7.34 6.35 -2.58
N ALA A 10 -6.91 7.60 -2.35
CA ALA A 10 -6.25 8.45 -3.34
C ALA A 10 -4.87 7.92 -3.80
N LEU A 11 -4.33 6.88 -3.15
CA LEU A 11 -3.09 6.23 -3.57
C LEU A 11 -3.33 5.19 -4.68
N TRP A 12 -4.55 4.65 -4.77
CA TRP A 12 -4.94 3.63 -5.73
C TRP A 12 -5.83 4.25 -6.82
N GLN A 13 -5.19 5.08 -7.64
CA GLN A 13 -5.78 5.70 -8.81
C GLN A 13 -4.79 5.70 -9.96
N GLY A 14 -5.28 5.70 -11.19
CA GLY A 14 -4.45 5.64 -12.39
C GLY A 14 -5.25 5.94 -13.65
N ARG A 15 -4.64 5.65 -14.80
CA ARG A 15 -5.31 5.77 -16.11
C ARG A 15 -6.30 4.62 -16.27
N ASP A 16 -7.56 4.91 -16.55
CA ASP A 16 -8.54 3.89 -16.89
C ASP A 16 -8.55 3.66 -18.40
N ASP A 17 -8.15 2.46 -18.80
CA ASP A 17 -8.02 2.05 -20.21
C ASP A 17 -9.24 1.28 -20.73
N SER A 18 -10.27 1.10 -19.89
CA SER A 18 -11.41 0.21 -20.18
C SER A 18 -12.24 0.62 -21.41
N ILE A 19 -12.20 1.89 -21.81
CA ILE A 19 -12.84 2.39 -23.03
C ILE A 19 -12.12 1.88 -24.28
N GLU A 20 -10.78 1.84 -24.26
CA GLU A 20 -9.93 1.46 -25.39
C GLU A 20 -9.76 -0.07 -25.47
N ALA A 21 -9.58 -0.71 -24.32
CA ALA A 21 -9.37 -2.15 -24.19
C ALA A 21 -9.97 -2.63 -22.85
N PRO A 22 -11.17 -3.26 -22.86
CA PRO A 22 -11.89 -3.67 -21.65
C PRO A 22 -11.09 -4.58 -20.70
N ASP A 23 -10.15 -5.37 -21.25
CA ASP A 23 -9.31 -6.29 -20.48
C ASP A 23 -7.98 -5.68 -20.03
N ALA A 24 -7.64 -4.46 -20.46
CA ALA A 24 -6.41 -3.75 -20.09
C ALA A 24 -6.53 -3.12 -18.69
N ARG A 25 -6.68 -3.96 -17.68
CA ARG A 25 -6.80 -3.52 -16.28
C ARG A 25 -5.45 -3.06 -15.74
N ARG A 26 -5.51 -2.12 -14.80
CA ARG A 26 -4.37 -1.69 -13.96
C ARG A 26 -4.56 -2.12 -12.52
N LEU A 27 -3.48 -2.16 -11.75
CA LEU A 27 -3.52 -2.67 -10.37
C LEU A 27 -4.54 -1.94 -9.49
N PHE A 28 -4.72 -0.63 -9.66
CA PHE A 28 -5.70 0.13 -8.91
C PHE A 28 -7.15 -0.34 -9.12
N GLN A 29 -7.44 -1.00 -10.25
CA GLN A 29 -8.77 -1.54 -10.56
C GLN A 29 -9.01 -2.94 -9.99
N THR A 30 -7.97 -3.64 -9.53
CA THR A 30 -8.05 -5.03 -9.07
C THR A 30 -7.63 -5.25 -7.63
N VAL A 31 -6.82 -4.34 -7.07
CA VAL A 31 -6.42 -4.41 -5.67
C VAL A 31 -7.62 -4.18 -4.76
N THR A 32 -7.70 -4.93 -3.67
CA THR A 32 -8.68 -4.67 -2.61
C THR A 32 -8.01 -3.90 -1.49
N ARG A 33 -8.60 -2.76 -1.08
CA ARG A 33 -8.11 -1.97 0.06
C ARG A 33 -8.93 -2.35 1.30
N SER A 34 -8.25 -2.75 2.38
CA SER A 34 -8.91 -3.06 3.64
C SER A 34 -9.07 -1.79 4.48
N GLU A 35 -10.28 -1.54 5.00
CA GLU A 35 -10.56 -0.43 5.92
C GLU A 35 -10.24 -0.80 7.39
N THR A 36 -10.02 -2.09 7.67
CA THR A 36 -9.64 -2.62 8.98
C THR A 36 -8.39 -3.48 8.89
N PHE A 37 -7.66 -3.60 10.01
CA PHE A 37 -6.60 -4.59 10.14
C PHE A 37 -7.18 -5.93 10.63
N SER A 38 -7.56 -6.78 9.69
CA SER A 38 -8.14 -8.11 9.95
C SER A 38 -7.52 -9.15 8.99
N PRO A 39 -6.22 -9.47 9.12
CA PRO A 39 -5.52 -10.39 8.21
C PRO A 39 -6.19 -11.78 8.13
N GLU A 40 -6.88 -12.21 9.18
CA GLU A 40 -7.66 -13.45 9.23
C GLU A 40 -8.78 -13.52 8.17
N ASN A 41 -9.28 -12.38 7.70
CA ASN A 41 -10.30 -12.29 6.65
C ASN A 41 -9.72 -12.48 5.24
N TRP A 42 -8.39 -12.53 5.09
CA TRP A 42 -7.69 -12.51 3.81
C TRP A 42 -6.85 -13.76 3.57
N GLN A 43 -7.40 -14.94 3.91
CA GLN A 43 -6.74 -16.22 3.67
C GLN A 43 -6.48 -16.44 2.18
N GLN A 44 -5.32 -17.04 1.84
CA GLN A 44 -4.89 -17.30 0.46
C GLN A 44 -4.73 -16.04 -0.42
N LYS A 45 -4.66 -14.85 0.19
CA LYS A 45 -4.38 -13.57 -0.47
C LYS A 45 -2.92 -13.17 -0.31
N ILE A 46 -2.49 -12.20 -1.12
CA ILE A 46 -1.20 -11.53 -0.97
C ILE A 46 -1.45 -10.23 -0.21
N ALA A 47 -0.92 -10.12 1.00
CA ALA A 47 -1.02 -8.91 1.79
C ALA A 47 0.10 -7.92 1.42
N LEU A 48 -0.28 -6.73 0.99
CA LEU A 48 0.62 -5.57 0.95
C LEU A 48 0.50 -4.84 2.28
N MET A 49 1.61 -4.69 2.98
CA MET A 49 1.71 -3.95 4.24
C MET A 49 2.82 -2.92 4.15
N GLY A 50 2.50 -1.69 4.54
CA GLY A 50 3.49 -0.63 4.69
C GLY A 50 4.00 -0.52 6.11
N PHE A 51 5.28 -0.19 6.26
CA PHE A 51 5.86 0.20 7.54
C PHE A 51 6.46 1.59 7.39
N ALA A 52 5.72 2.60 7.85
CA ALA A 52 6.09 4.01 7.78
C ALA A 52 6.99 4.35 8.97
N CYS A 53 8.32 4.20 8.81
CA CYS A 53 9.30 4.43 9.86
C CYS A 53 10.61 4.99 9.32
N ASP A 54 11.13 6.02 10.00
CA ASP A 54 12.47 6.58 9.78
C ASP A 54 13.41 6.36 10.97
N GLU A 55 12.96 5.78 12.07
CA GLU A 55 13.72 5.74 13.32
C GLU A 55 15.03 4.96 13.19
N GLY A 56 15.02 3.82 12.48
CA GLY A 56 16.26 3.09 12.19
C GLY A 56 17.23 3.90 11.32
N VAL A 57 16.70 4.66 10.36
CA VAL A 57 17.50 5.52 9.49
C VAL A 57 18.16 6.64 10.28
N LYS A 58 17.39 7.34 11.13
CA LYS A 58 17.89 8.39 12.03
C LYS A 58 18.96 7.87 12.99
N ARG A 59 18.71 6.71 13.63
CA ARG A 59 19.65 6.09 14.59
C ARG A 59 20.98 5.71 13.94
N ASN A 60 20.96 5.33 12.67
CA ASN A 60 22.17 5.02 11.91
C ASN A 60 22.78 6.26 11.21
N ALA A 61 22.40 7.48 11.60
CA ALA A 61 22.87 8.74 11.00
C ALA A 61 22.64 8.80 9.46
N GLY A 62 21.61 8.10 8.98
CA GLY A 62 21.17 8.16 7.60
C GLY A 62 20.30 9.39 7.31
N ARG A 63 19.87 9.53 6.05
CA ARG A 63 18.96 10.60 5.61
C ARG A 63 17.50 10.14 5.73
N PRO A 64 16.67 10.74 6.61
CA PRO A 64 15.26 10.36 6.77
C PRO A 64 14.44 10.53 5.48
N GLY A 65 13.37 9.76 5.36
CA GLY A 65 12.43 9.80 4.23
C GLY A 65 11.80 8.44 3.88
N ALA A 66 12.33 7.34 4.44
CA ALA A 66 11.79 5.99 4.27
C ALA A 66 10.36 5.85 4.82
N ALA A 67 9.98 6.65 5.82
CA ALA A 67 8.62 6.66 6.34
C ALA A 67 7.55 7.01 5.28
N GLY A 68 7.91 7.78 4.24
CA GLY A 68 7.02 8.10 3.12
C GLY A 68 7.00 7.06 2.00
N ALA A 69 7.89 6.08 2.03
CA ALA A 69 8.03 5.09 0.97
C ALA A 69 6.77 4.22 0.75
N PRO A 70 6.02 3.78 1.78
CA PRO A 70 4.82 2.98 1.56
C PRO A 70 3.81 3.63 0.62
N ASP A 71 3.57 4.93 0.77
CA ASP A 71 2.60 5.65 -0.06
C ASP A 71 3.15 5.93 -1.46
N ALA A 72 4.45 6.25 -1.56
CA ALA A 72 5.13 6.43 -2.85
C ALA A 72 5.09 5.14 -3.70
N LEU A 73 5.35 3.98 -3.07
CA LEU A 73 5.30 2.68 -3.74
C LEU A 73 3.88 2.33 -4.19
N ARG A 74 2.85 2.59 -3.38
CA ARG A 74 1.45 2.39 -3.80
C ARG A 74 1.08 3.21 -5.02
N LYS A 75 1.43 4.51 -5.05
CA LYS A 75 1.19 5.37 -6.22
C LYS A 75 1.86 4.84 -7.48
N ALA A 76 3.09 4.33 -7.35
CA ALA A 76 3.81 3.74 -8.48
C ALA A 76 3.15 2.44 -8.95
N LEU A 77 2.78 1.56 -8.02
CA LEU A 77 2.11 0.28 -8.30
C LEU A 77 0.73 0.48 -8.93
N ALA A 78 -0.04 1.45 -8.47
CA ALA A 78 -1.44 1.66 -8.86
C ALA A 78 -1.63 1.67 -10.39
N ASN A 79 -0.71 2.30 -11.12
CA ASN A 79 -0.81 2.47 -12.55
C ASN A 79 -0.13 1.36 -13.38
N MET A 80 0.42 0.31 -12.74
CA MET A 80 0.98 -0.84 -13.45
C MET A 80 -0.13 -1.72 -14.04
N ALA A 81 0.18 -2.44 -15.11
CA ALA A 81 -0.74 -3.43 -15.70
C ALA A 81 -1.12 -4.51 -14.68
N SER A 82 -2.38 -4.93 -14.71
CA SER A 82 -2.90 -6.01 -13.88
C SER A 82 -3.06 -7.29 -14.71
N HIS A 83 -2.64 -8.41 -14.15
CA HIS A 83 -2.68 -9.72 -14.79
C HIS A 83 -3.39 -10.73 -13.86
N GLN A 84 -3.67 -11.91 -14.38
CA GLN A 84 -4.27 -13.00 -13.61
C GLN A 84 -3.47 -13.26 -12.33
N GLY A 85 -4.17 -13.30 -11.19
CA GLY A 85 -3.60 -13.49 -9.86
C GLY A 85 -3.43 -12.19 -9.06
N HIS A 86 -3.43 -11.02 -9.71
CA HIS A 86 -3.30 -9.73 -9.02
C HIS A 86 -4.58 -9.34 -8.25
N GLU A 87 -5.73 -9.93 -8.55
CA GLU A 87 -6.95 -9.83 -7.74
C GLU A 87 -6.80 -10.46 -6.35
N ARG A 88 -5.72 -11.19 -6.10
CA ARG A 88 -5.35 -11.68 -4.77
C ARG A 88 -4.64 -10.63 -3.93
N LEU A 89 -4.23 -9.51 -4.51
CA LEU A 89 -3.53 -8.45 -3.77
C LEU A 89 -4.52 -7.68 -2.90
N VAL A 90 -4.22 -7.62 -1.61
CA VAL A 90 -4.97 -6.86 -0.62
C VAL A 90 -4.03 -5.89 0.07
N ASP A 91 -4.35 -4.62 0.02
CA ASP A 91 -3.65 -3.59 0.78
C ASP A 91 -4.21 -3.52 2.20
N LEU A 92 -3.38 -3.93 3.17
CA LEU A 92 -3.71 -3.90 4.59
C LEU A 92 -3.19 -2.63 5.27
N GLY A 93 -2.88 -1.58 4.53
CA GLY A 93 -2.54 -0.27 5.08
C GLY A 93 -1.13 -0.20 5.66
N ASN A 94 -0.95 0.68 6.63
CA ASN A 94 0.35 1.06 7.17
C ASN A 94 0.40 0.84 8.68
N TRP A 95 1.54 0.33 9.15
CA TRP A 95 1.99 0.48 10.52
C TRP A 95 2.93 1.68 10.62
N VAL A 96 2.75 2.48 11.65
CA VAL A 96 3.62 3.61 11.99
C VAL A 96 4.47 3.23 13.18
N ALA A 97 5.74 3.67 13.15
CA ALA A 97 6.55 3.63 14.35
C ALA A 97 6.25 4.87 15.21
N PRO A 98 6.17 4.72 16.55
CA PRO A 98 5.95 5.88 17.41
C PRO A 98 7.07 6.88 17.18
N THR A 99 6.72 8.15 16.98
CA THR A 99 7.67 9.23 17.26
C THR A 99 8.04 9.11 18.74
N PRO A 100 9.33 8.94 19.09
CA PRO A 100 9.73 9.02 20.47
C PRO A 100 9.33 10.40 21.00
N ASP A 101 8.76 10.45 22.21
CA ASP A 101 8.72 11.69 22.98
C ASP A 101 10.19 12.14 23.12
N LEU A 102 10.54 13.27 22.49
CA LEU A 102 11.80 13.96 22.70
C LEU A 102 11.76 14.71 24.04
#